data_AF-A0A662HSX3-F1
#
_entry.id   AF-A0A662HSX3-F1
#
_cell.length_a   1.000
_cell.length_b   1.000
_cell.length_c   1.000
_cell.angle_alpha   90.00
_cell.angle_beta   90.00
_cell.angle_gamma   90.00
#
_symmetry.space_group_name_H-M   'P 1'
#
loop_
_entity.id
_entity.type
_entity.pdbx_description
1 polymer ?
#
loop_
_entity_poly.entity_id
_entity_poly.type
_entity_poly.pdbx_seq_one_letter_code
_entity_poly.pdbx_strand_id
1 'polypeptide(L)'
;MQSITIGRRFDEIALHESEYDKYIEFIAENMKDTLGDKVSFSMRSVYSGLPALILKVTIDGKGIDILVVSDTRPWYRLSIEEGISMRTVNEIVRLLEWITIVYYETKGKGVVYYAFVPKMDIAPPKYETATHKFFEKLFLGNMVVFFALSLIIFYALWIIFRYWTPYVLLLSQIPILILAPKIIERSFGDWILSRDNRYVYLVGIRVPLNIYPKLLKEFFYPYRFEFKKRIYLERVSKGEDVDKEYVKTLLNEYGIEIPDEDIVIRRFDIFNIVERVFSKFRLPIPKIIIANMVLPNAAATGAFSRYSGLLITTGLLTQLSEEEIEAVLAHEASHLRNHDTVIFYILASIEYLLRIFVFYKLWYIFILFPLLEFFYLFLSLTVLFFLGKFVETRADSEAALRLDRAGELANALRKIGLRKLIRERSIHGRLNAWLRWDVHPPLSFRIERLERIAKDVHMRTRIMRSLWLSSIIDCITDFKNTLLRTL
;
A
#
# COMPACT_ATOMS: atom_id res chain seq x y z
N MET A 1 43.91 -7.80 -12.05
CA MET A 1 42.56 -8.38 -11.83
C MET A 1 41.67 -7.24 -11.38
N GLN A 2 40.76 -6.79 -12.23
CA GLN A 2 39.83 -5.72 -11.89
C GLN A 2 38.59 -6.37 -11.26
N SER A 3 38.54 -6.37 -9.93
CA SER A 3 37.33 -6.80 -9.22
C SER A 3 36.22 -5.75 -9.42
N ILE A 4 35.06 -6.20 -9.88
CA ILE A 4 33.90 -5.32 -9.97
C ILE A 4 33.38 -5.14 -8.55
N THR A 5 33.28 -3.88 -8.11
CA THR A 5 32.73 -3.55 -6.79
C THR A 5 31.34 -2.95 -6.95
N ILE A 6 30.36 -3.52 -6.27
CA ILE A 6 28.99 -3.00 -6.23
C ILE A 6 28.66 -2.63 -4.79
N GLY A 7 28.52 -1.34 -4.50
CA GLY A 7 28.10 -0.85 -3.18
C GLY A 7 26.73 -0.18 -3.26
N ARG A 8 25.86 -0.43 -2.28
CA ARG A 8 24.56 0.25 -2.16
C ARG A 8 24.19 0.53 -0.72
N ARG A 9 23.50 1.65 -0.50
CA ARG A 9 22.89 2.06 0.77
C ARG A 9 21.36 2.06 0.64
N PHE A 10 20.66 1.65 1.69
CA PHE A 10 19.20 1.67 1.76
C PHE A 10 18.73 2.99 2.40
N ASP A 11 18.43 4.00 1.59
CA ASP A 11 17.99 5.32 2.09
C ASP A 11 16.56 5.34 2.64
N GLU A 12 15.76 4.34 2.28
CA GLU A 12 14.35 4.18 2.59
C GLU A 12 14.11 3.37 3.86
N ILE A 13 15.17 2.81 4.43
CA ILE A 13 15.14 2.00 5.64
C ILE A 13 15.80 2.81 6.75
N ALA A 14 15.13 2.87 7.89
CA ALA A 14 15.64 3.51 9.10
C ALA A 14 15.66 2.47 10.23
N LEU A 15 16.85 1.98 10.58
CA LEU A 15 17.05 1.08 11.72
C LEU A 15 17.37 1.88 12.98
N HIS A 16 16.86 1.42 14.12
CA HIS A 16 17.30 1.90 15.43
C HIS A 16 18.58 1.16 15.87
N GLU A 17 19.42 1.80 16.67
CA GLU A 17 20.69 1.22 17.17
C GLU A 17 20.47 -0.13 17.90
N SER A 18 19.37 -0.26 18.64
CA SER A 18 18.99 -1.51 19.32
C SER A 18 18.69 -2.69 18.37
N GLU A 19 18.55 -2.41 17.07
CA GLU A 19 18.20 -3.39 16.05
C GLU A 19 19.41 -3.83 15.21
N TYR A 20 20.58 -3.20 15.38
CA TYR A 20 21.75 -3.39 14.53
C TYR A 20 22.29 -4.83 14.60
N ASP A 21 22.49 -5.36 15.80
CA ASP A 21 22.99 -6.73 15.98
C ASP A 21 21.99 -7.78 15.49
N LYS A 22 20.71 -7.60 15.85
CA LYS A 22 19.62 -8.48 15.42
C LYS A 22 19.45 -8.49 13.91
N TYR A 23 19.70 -7.36 13.25
CA TYR A 23 19.67 -7.25 11.79
C TYR A 23 20.80 -8.08 11.16
N ILE A 24 22.02 -7.93 11.65
CA ILE A 24 23.18 -8.68 11.15
C ILE A 24 22.98 -10.19 11.36
N GLU A 25 22.48 -10.59 12.53
CA GLU A 25 22.11 -11.97 12.84
C GLU A 25 21.08 -12.52 11.86
N PHE A 26 19.98 -11.79 11.66
CA PHE A 26 18.92 -12.20 10.74
C PHE A 26 19.42 -12.35 9.30
N ILE A 27 20.26 -11.43 8.82
CA ILE A 27 20.85 -11.51 7.47
C ILE A 27 21.74 -12.74 7.36
N ALA A 28 22.59 -13.01 8.36
CA ALA A 28 23.50 -14.14 8.35
C ALA A 28 22.75 -15.49 8.29
N GLU A 29 21.72 -15.66 9.13
CA GLU A 29 20.89 -16.86 9.18
C GLU A 29 20.14 -17.08 7.86
N ASN A 30 19.40 -16.09 7.38
CA ASN A 30 18.58 -16.24 6.18
C ASN A 30 19.42 -16.41 4.91
N MET A 31 20.60 -15.78 4.83
CA MET A 31 21.53 -15.99 3.72
C MET A 31 22.07 -17.42 3.72
N LYS A 32 22.43 -17.95 4.89
CA LYS A 32 22.91 -19.33 5.04
C LYS A 32 21.81 -20.34 4.73
N ASP A 33 20.60 -20.12 5.22
CA ASP A 33 19.46 -21.01 4.97
C ASP A 33 19.06 -21.05 3.49
N THR A 34 19.15 -19.91 2.79
CA THR A 34 18.74 -19.83 1.38
C THR A 34 19.81 -20.31 0.41
N LEU A 35 21.08 -19.97 0.66
CA LEU A 35 22.20 -20.30 -0.23
C LEU A 35 22.89 -21.63 0.13
N GLY A 36 22.64 -22.15 1.33
CA GLY A 36 23.19 -23.42 1.82
C GLY A 36 24.71 -23.46 1.72
N ASP A 37 25.23 -24.54 1.13
CA ASP A 37 26.67 -24.80 0.99
C ASP A 37 27.41 -23.81 0.09
N LYS A 38 26.69 -22.94 -0.63
CA LYS A 38 27.33 -21.87 -1.41
C LYS A 38 27.96 -20.79 -0.53
N VAL A 39 27.54 -20.66 0.74
CA VAL A 39 28.18 -19.74 1.69
C VAL A 39 29.43 -20.42 2.27
N SER A 40 30.58 -20.13 1.69
CA SER A 40 31.87 -20.71 2.10
C SER A 40 32.44 -20.07 3.37
N PHE A 41 32.05 -18.83 3.67
CA PHE A 41 32.47 -18.13 4.88
C PHE A 41 31.37 -17.18 5.38
N SER A 42 31.19 -17.10 6.69
CA SER A 42 30.32 -16.13 7.35
C SER A 42 30.93 -15.74 8.67
N MET A 43 31.20 -14.44 8.86
CA MET A 43 31.80 -13.91 10.08
C MET A 43 31.18 -12.58 10.45
N ARG A 44 30.77 -12.45 11.72
CA ARG A 44 30.43 -11.15 12.30
C ARG A 44 31.70 -10.37 12.56
N SER A 45 31.67 -9.09 12.21
CA SER A 45 32.79 -8.16 12.34
C SER A 45 32.27 -6.80 12.78
N VAL A 46 33.18 -5.84 12.96
CA VAL A 46 32.85 -4.45 13.22
C VAL A 46 33.50 -3.61 12.14
N TYR A 47 32.70 -2.79 11.45
CA TYR A 47 33.18 -1.87 10.42
C TYR A 47 32.93 -0.44 10.87
N SER A 48 34.01 0.33 11.08
CA SER A 48 33.95 1.71 11.56
C SER A 48 33.13 1.88 12.86
N GLY A 49 33.23 0.92 13.77
CA GLY A 49 32.50 0.92 15.05
C GLY A 49 31.07 0.39 15.00
N LEU A 50 30.56 0.03 13.81
CA LEU A 50 29.22 -0.52 13.62
C LEU A 50 29.24 -2.03 13.38
N PRO A 51 28.23 -2.79 13.84
CA PRO A 51 28.12 -4.21 13.54
C PRO A 51 28.09 -4.47 12.03
N ALA A 52 28.86 -5.48 11.60
CA ALA A 52 29.00 -5.84 10.21
C ALA A 52 29.03 -7.35 10.02
N LEU A 53 28.69 -7.78 8.81
CA LEU A 53 28.72 -9.16 8.38
C LEU A 53 29.61 -9.27 7.15
N ILE A 54 30.55 -10.20 7.20
CA ILE A 54 31.36 -10.59 6.04
C ILE A 54 30.90 -11.99 5.62
N LEU A 55 30.40 -12.11 4.41
CA LEU A 55 30.02 -13.37 3.78
C LEU A 55 30.92 -13.62 2.57
N LYS A 56 31.36 -14.85 2.37
CA LYS A 56 31.90 -15.31 1.09
C LYS A 56 30.95 -16.31 0.48
N VAL A 57 30.50 -16.02 -0.74
CA VAL A 57 29.65 -16.93 -1.52
C VAL A 57 30.48 -17.47 -2.67
N THR A 58 30.61 -18.80 -2.76
CA THR A 58 31.36 -19.47 -3.82
C THR A 58 30.39 -20.08 -4.83
N ILE A 59 30.51 -19.67 -6.09
CA ILE A 59 29.70 -20.18 -7.21
C ILE A 59 30.65 -20.57 -8.32
N ASP A 60 30.55 -21.82 -8.79
CA ASP A 60 31.40 -22.36 -9.86
C ASP A 60 32.91 -22.18 -9.60
N GLY A 61 33.33 -22.31 -8.33
CA GLY A 61 34.72 -22.16 -7.91
C GLY A 61 35.22 -20.71 -7.76
N LYS A 62 34.37 -19.70 -8.01
CA LYS A 62 34.71 -18.27 -7.88
C LYS A 62 34.01 -17.63 -6.69
N GLY A 63 34.69 -16.70 -6.03
CA GLY A 63 34.22 -16.01 -4.83
C GLY A 63 33.49 -14.70 -5.11
N ILE A 64 32.44 -14.45 -4.32
CA ILE A 64 31.82 -13.14 -4.14
C ILE A 64 31.94 -12.80 -2.66
N ASP A 65 32.71 -11.76 -2.35
CA ASP A 65 32.84 -11.25 -0.98
C ASP A 65 31.77 -10.19 -0.75
N ILE A 66 30.96 -10.36 0.28
CA ILE A 66 29.84 -9.49 0.64
C ILE A 66 30.11 -8.91 2.03
N LEU A 67 30.24 -7.59 2.11
CA LEU A 67 30.23 -6.84 3.36
C LEU A 67 28.84 -6.21 3.54
N VAL A 68 28.18 -6.49 4.65
CA VAL A 68 26.93 -5.84 5.06
C VAL A 68 27.21 -5.09 6.35
N VAL A 69 26.83 -3.82 6.44
CA VAL A 69 27.03 -2.99 7.63
C VAL A 69 25.66 -2.51 8.13
N SER A 70 25.38 -2.75 9.41
CA SER A 70 24.23 -2.16 10.08
C SER A 70 24.53 -0.70 10.37
N ASP A 71 23.62 0.18 9.98
CA ASP A 71 23.67 1.62 10.20
C ASP A 71 22.20 2.07 10.27
N THR A 72 21.93 3.32 10.65
CA THR A 72 20.58 3.89 10.58
C THR A 72 20.03 3.68 9.17
N ARG A 73 20.89 3.81 8.16
CA ARG A 73 20.63 3.41 6.77
C ARG A 73 21.60 2.31 6.39
N PRO A 74 21.20 1.03 6.51
CA PRO A 74 22.12 -0.08 6.26
C PRO A 74 22.67 -0.01 4.84
N TRP A 75 23.85 -0.57 4.64
CA TRP A 75 24.48 -0.60 3.33
C TRP A 75 25.29 -1.87 3.17
N TYR A 76 25.58 -2.22 1.93
CA TYR A 76 26.39 -3.38 1.60
C TYR A 76 27.36 -3.07 0.46
N ARG A 77 28.39 -3.90 0.36
CA ARG A 77 29.39 -3.88 -0.71
C ARG A 77 29.71 -5.31 -1.14
N LEU A 78 29.63 -5.56 -2.44
CA LEU A 78 30.08 -6.81 -3.05
C LEU A 78 31.39 -6.56 -3.79
N SER A 79 32.34 -7.46 -3.63
CA SER A 79 33.55 -7.56 -4.44
C SER A 79 33.50 -8.88 -5.21
N ILE A 80 33.50 -8.78 -6.55
CA ILE A 80 33.18 -9.90 -7.45
C ILE A 80 34.46 -10.30 -8.20
N GLU A 81 34.78 -11.60 -8.16
CA GLU A 81 35.84 -12.18 -9.00
C GLU A 81 35.44 -12.25 -10.48
N GLU A 82 36.41 -12.08 -11.39
CA GLU A 82 36.16 -12.01 -12.84
C GLU A 82 35.51 -13.30 -13.40
N GLY A 83 34.54 -13.12 -14.30
CA GLY A 83 33.87 -14.19 -15.03
C GLY A 83 32.73 -14.88 -14.27
N ILE A 84 32.13 -14.19 -13.29
CA ILE A 84 30.79 -14.51 -12.77
C ILE A 84 29.76 -13.75 -13.61
N SER A 85 28.67 -14.43 -13.99
CA SER A 85 27.58 -13.80 -14.75
C SER A 85 26.88 -12.72 -13.92
N MET A 86 26.61 -11.56 -14.54
CA MET A 86 25.87 -10.48 -13.90
C MET A 86 24.45 -10.90 -13.48
N ARG A 87 23.88 -11.93 -14.12
CA ARG A 87 22.59 -12.50 -13.72
C ARG A 87 22.66 -13.09 -12.31
N THR A 88 23.70 -13.86 -12.01
CA THR A 88 23.93 -14.49 -10.70
C THR A 88 24.19 -13.43 -9.63
N VAL A 89 25.00 -12.43 -9.94
CA VAL A 89 25.25 -11.28 -9.04
C VAL A 89 23.94 -10.57 -8.71
N ASN A 90 23.09 -10.31 -9.70
CA ASN A 90 21.79 -9.68 -9.51
C ASN A 90 20.79 -10.56 -8.72
N GLU A 91 20.93 -11.89 -8.74
CA GLU A 91 20.12 -12.79 -7.90
C GLU A 91 20.53 -12.69 -6.43
N ILE A 92 21.84 -12.69 -6.13
CA ILE A 92 22.35 -12.50 -4.75
C ILE A 92 21.99 -11.12 -4.21
N VAL A 93 22.17 -10.08 -5.03
CA VAL A 93 21.78 -8.71 -4.65
C VAL A 93 20.29 -8.65 -4.34
N ARG A 94 19.44 -9.22 -5.19
CA ARG A 94 17.99 -9.26 -4.94
C ARG A 94 17.62 -10.05 -3.69
N LEU A 95 18.33 -11.14 -3.40
CA LEU A 95 18.13 -11.91 -2.18
C LEU A 95 18.51 -11.08 -0.94
N LEU A 96 19.68 -10.46 -0.92
CA LEU A 96 20.14 -9.61 0.18
C LEU A 96 19.17 -8.43 0.42
N GLU A 97 18.77 -7.75 -0.65
CA GLU A 97 17.78 -6.68 -0.59
C GLU A 97 16.43 -7.20 -0.05
N TRP A 98 15.97 -8.37 -0.49
CA TRP A 98 14.74 -8.99 -0.01
C TRP A 98 14.79 -9.34 1.48
N ILE A 99 15.85 -9.99 1.97
CA ILE A 99 15.99 -10.33 3.40
C ILE A 99 16.03 -9.04 4.24
N THR A 100 16.72 -8.00 3.76
CA THR A 100 16.77 -6.69 4.43
C THR A 100 15.38 -6.07 4.57
N ILE A 101 14.57 -6.13 3.50
CA ILE A 101 13.18 -5.65 3.52
C ILE A 101 12.32 -6.46 4.48
N VAL A 102 12.42 -7.79 4.46
CA VAL A 102 11.67 -8.67 5.36
C VAL A 102 12.01 -8.35 6.82
N TYR A 103 13.30 -8.17 7.14
CA TYR A 103 13.69 -7.76 8.48
C TYR A 103 13.11 -6.40 8.85
N TYR A 104 13.16 -5.41 7.95
CA TYR A 104 12.60 -4.10 8.26
C TYR A 104 11.07 -4.14 8.49
N GLU A 105 10.33 -4.91 7.69
CA GLU A 105 8.87 -5.07 7.81
C GLU A 105 8.46 -5.88 9.05
N THR A 106 9.23 -6.90 9.44
CA THR A 106 8.84 -7.90 10.46
C THR A 106 9.64 -7.85 11.74
N LYS A 107 10.82 -7.22 11.72
CA LYS A 107 11.84 -7.27 12.78
C LYS A 107 12.18 -8.71 13.20
N GLY A 108 12.14 -9.64 12.24
CA GLY A 108 12.39 -11.07 12.44
C GLY A 108 11.23 -11.86 13.06
N LYS A 109 10.07 -11.22 13.29
CA LYS A 109 8.88 -11.85 13.88
C LYS A 109 7.65 -11.69 12.98
N GLY A 110 6.96 -12.78 12.70
CA GLY A 110 5.62 -12.77 12.13
C GLY A 110 4.62 -12.25 13.18
N VAL A 111 3.53 -11.63 12.74
CA VAL A 111 2.50 -11.10 13.67
C VAL A 111 1.12 -11.55 13.25
N VAL A 112 0.37 -12.11 14.19
CA VAL A 112 -1.07 -12.40 14.02
C VAL A 112 -1.88 -11.36 14.77
N TYR A 113 -2.75 -10.64 14.06
CA TYR A 113 -3.61 -9.63 14.65
C TYR A 113 -5.06 -10.09 14.75
N TYR A 114 -5.66 -9.85 15.92
CA TYR A 114 -7.08 -9.98 16.17
C TYR A 114 -7.68 -8.58 16.33
N ALA A 115 -8.66 -8.25 15.49
CA ALA A 115 -9.34 -6.97 15.51
C ALA A 115 -10.73 -7.07 16.16
N PHE A 116 -11.06 -6.07 16.98
CA PHE A 116 -12.33 -5.96 17.70
C PHE A 116 -12.88 -4.55 17.66
N VAL A 117 -14.21 -4.44 17.62
CA VAL A 117 -14.95 -3.20 17.81
C VAL A 117 -15.95 -3.42 18.95
N PRO A 118 -15.91 -2.64 20.05
CA PRO A 118 -16.83 -2.81 21.16
C PRO A 118 -18.28 -2.68 20.73
N LYS A 119 -19.19 -3.42 21.40
CA LYS A 119 -20.64 -3.42 21.15
C LYS A 119 -21.06 -3.86 19.74
N MET A 120 -20.13 -4.39 18.95
CA MET A 120 -20.39 -4.92 17.62
C MET A 120 -20.09 -6.41 17.59
N ASP A 121 -20.85 -7.16 16.80
CA ASP A 121 -20.64 -8.59 16.66
C ASP A 121 -19.22 -8.91 16.19
N ILE A 122 -18.72 -10.08 16.64
CA ILE A 122 -17.47 -10.63 16.15
C ILE A 122 -17.68 -10.96 14.67
N ALA A 123 -17.18 -10.09 13.79
CA ALA A 123 -17.26 -10.35 12.36
C ALA A 123 -16.51 -11.66 12.06
N PRO A 124 -17.19 -12.69 11.53
CA PRO A 124 -16.48 -13.78 10.88
C PRO A 124 -15.78 -13.15 9.66
N PRO A 125 -14.54 -13.56 9.35
CA PRO A 125 -13.90 -13.05 8.16
C PRO A 125 -14.73 -13.55 6.96
N LYS A 126 -15.28 -12.61 6.17
CA LYS A 126 -16.27 -12.87 5.10
C LYS A 126 -15.73 -13.71 3.92
N TYR A 127 -14.63 -14.43 4.08
CA TYR A 127 -13.94 -15.21 3.03
C TYR A 127 -14.77 -16.32 2.37
N GLU A 128 -16.00 -16.59 2.80
CA GLU A 128 -16.80 -17.71 2.29
C GLU A 128 -18.03 -17.32 1.48
N THR A 129 -18.49 -16.06 1.50
CA THR A 129 -19.66 -15.69 0.69
C THR A 129 -19.28 -15.49 -0.77
N ALA A 130 -20.02 -16.12 -1.69
CA ALA A 130 -19.80 -15.99 -3.14
C ALA A 130 -19.82 -14.53 -3.61
N THR A 131 -20.63 -13.68 -2.97
CA THR A 131 -20.67 -12.24 -3.20
C THR A 131 -19.36 -11.56 -2.83
N HIS A 132 -18.78 -11.86 -1.68
CA HIS A 132 -17.49 -11.29 -1.26
C HIS A 132 -16.37 -11.71 -2.22
N LYS A 133 -16.28 -13.00 -2.58
CA LYS A 133 -15.29 -13.49 -3.56
C LYS A 133 -15.44 -12.86 -4.94
N PHE A 134 -16.68 -12.59 -5.37
CA PHE A 134 -16.93 -11.89 -6.64
C PHE A 134 -16.42 -10.44 -6.59
N PHE A 135 -16.78 -9.70 -5.55
CA PHE A 135 -16.33 -8.31 -5.38
C PHE A 135 -14.81 -8.21 -5.13
N GLU A 136 -14.24 -9.13 -4.37
CA GLU A 136 -12.80 -9.26 -4.18
C GLU A 136 -12.09 -9.47 -5.52
N LYS A 137 -12.57 -10.38 -6.38
CA LYS A 137 -12.02 -10.57 -7.73
C LYS A 137 -12.24 -9.36 -8.64
N LEU A 138 -13.36 -8.65 -8.50
CA LEU A 138 -13.68 -7.48 -9.31
C LEU A 138 -12.81 -6.26 -8.94
N PHE A 139 -12.50 -6.07 -7.65
CA PHE A 139 -11.77 -4.90 -7.14
C PHE A 139 -10.27 -5.15 -6.86
N LEU A 140 -9.90 -6.36 -6.46
CA LEU A 140 -8.52 -6.75 -6.11
C LEU A 140 -7.92 -7.76 -7.10
N GLY A 141 -8.74 -8.31 -8.01
CA GLY A 141 -8.30 -9.25 -9.04
C GLY A 141 -7.84 -8.58 -10.34
N ASN A 142 -7.67 -9.39 -11.38
CA ASN A 142 -7.22 -8.91 -12.69
C ASN A 142 -8.34 -8.11 -13.40
N MET A 143 -7.98 -6.95 -13.97
CA MET A 143 -8.85 -6.08 -14.76
C MET A 143 -9.59 -6.79 -15.91
N VAL A 144 -9.10 -7.97 -16.35
CA VAL A 144 -9.74 -8.82 -17.36
C VAL A 144 -11.19 -9.15 -17.01
N VAL A 145 -11.51 -9.47 -15.75
CA VAL A 145 -12.89 -9.83 -15.35
C VAL A 145 -13.81 -8.60 -15.46
N PHE A 146 -13.33 -7.45 -15.01
CA PHE A 146 -14.05 -6.19 -15.15
C PHE A 146 -14.29 -5.82 -16.62
N PHE A 147 -13.28 -6.01 -17.47
CA PHE A 147 -13.38 -5.77 -18.91
C PHE A 147 -14.36 -6.74 -19.60
N ALA A 148 -14.32 -8.03 -19.27
CA ALA A 148 -15.27 -8.99 -19.80
C ALA A 148 -16.72 -8.65 -19.38
N LEU A 149 -16.93 -8.28 -18.12
CA LEU A 149 -18.24 -7.84 -17.63
C LEU A 149 -18.72 -6.57 -18.32
N SER A 150 -17.85 -5.58 -18.54
CA SER A 150 -18.22 -4.34 -19.22
C SER A 150 -18.59 -4.59 -20.69
N LEU A 151 -17.94 -5.51 -21.39
CA LEU A 151 -18.32 -5.94 -22.73
C LEU A 151 -19.70 -6.62 -22.77
N ILE A 152 -19.99 -7.49 -21.80
CA ILE A 152 -21.30 -8.14 -21.68
C ILE A 152 -22.40 -7.11 -21.46
N ILE A 153 -22.19 -6.17 -20.52
CA ILE A 153 -23.13 -5.08 -20.23
C ILE A 153 -23.32 -4.22 -21.48
N PHE A 154 -22.24 -3.85 -22.16
CA PHE A 154 -22.30 -3.07 -23.39
C PHE A 154 -23.12 -3.78 -24.47
N TYR A 155 -22.86 -5.06 -24.73
CA TYR A 155 -23.59 -5.83 -25.74
C TYR A 155 -25.08 -5.98 -25.39
N ALA A 156 -25.39 -6.24 -24.11
CA ALA A 156 -26.78 -6.32 -23.63
C ALA A 156 -27.52 -4.98 -23.84
N LEU A 157 -26.89 -3.86 -23.49
CA LEU A 157 -27.47 -2.53 -23.73
C LEU A 157 -27.58 -2.23 -25.22
N TRP A 158 -26.63 -2.68 -26.05
CA TRP A 158 -26.66 -2.50 -27.49
C TRP A 158 -27.85 -3.19 -28.15
N ILE A 159 -28.17 -4.42 -27.73
CA ILE A 159 -29.35 -5.15 -28.22
C ILE A 159 -30.64 -4.35 -27.95
N ILE A 160 -30.75 -3.74 -26.78
CA ILE A 160 -31.97 -3.07 -26.32
C ILE A 160 -32.09 -1.65 -26.87
N PHE A 161 -31.03 -0.86 -26.78
CA PHE A 161 -31.05 0.60 -27.01
C PHE A 161 -30.43 1.03 -28.34
N ARG A 162 -29.67 0.15 -29.02
CA ARG A 162 -29.05 0.38 -30.33
C ARG A 162 -28.30 1.71 -30.42
N TYR A 163 -28.81 2.70 -31.16
CA TYR A 163 -28.18 4.01 -31.34
C TYR A 163 -28.07 4.81 -30.03
N TRP A 164 -28.97 4.58 -29.07
CA TRP A 164 -28.97 5.26 -27.78
C TRP A 164 -27.98 4.66 -26.77
N THR A 165 -27.37 3.51 -27.09
CA THR A 165 -26.46 2.77 -26.20
C THR A 165 -25.35 3.62 -25.60
N PRO A 166 -24.66 4.51 -26.34
CA PRO A 166 -23.61 5.34 -25.75
C PRO A 166 -24.11 6.24 -24.62
N TYR A 167 -25.27 6.86 -24.80
CA TYR A 167 -25.88 7.71 -23.79
C TYR A 167 -26.39 6.90 -22.60
N VAL A 168 -27.06 5.77 -22.86
CA VAL A 168 -27.61 4.90 -21.82
C VAL A 168 -26.49 4.28 -20.98
N LEU A 169 -25.39 3.86 -21.59
CA LEU A 169 -24.24 3.32 -20.86
C LEU A 169 -23.67 4.38 -19.91
N LEU A 170 -23.48 5.62 -20.37
CA LEU A 170 -22.99 6.72 -19.54
C LEU A 170 -23.95 7.02 -18.38
N LEU A 171 -25.25 7.13 -18.66
CA LEU A 171 -26.27 7.40 -17.64
C LEU A 171 -26.42 6.25 -16.63
N SER A 172 -26.24 5.00 -17.07
CA SER A 172 -26.34 3.82 -16.20
C SER A 172 -25.27 3.78 -15.10
N GLN A 173 -24.16 4.51 -15.26
CA GLN A 173 -23.10 4.61 -14.24
C GLN A 173 -23.46 5.58 -13.11
N ILE A 174 -24.39 6.52 -13.32
CA ILE A 174 -24.75 7.52 -12.31
C ILE A 174 -25.35 6.87 -11.05
N PRO A 175 -26.31 5.93 -11.13
CA PRO A 175 -26.78 5.20 -9.96
C PRO A 175 -25.67 4.46 -9.21
N ILE A 176 -24.70 3.87 -9.92
CA ILE A 176 -23.56 3.16 -9.31
C ILE A 176 -22.70 4.17 -8.52
N LEU A 177 -22.42 5.33 -9.12
CA LEU A 177 -21.67 6.40 -8.48
C LEU A 177 -22.36 6.93 -7.21
N ILE A 178 -23.68 7.09 -7.24
CA ILE A 178 -24.48 7.53 -6.08
C ILE A 178 -24.50 6.45 -5.01
N LEU A 179 -24.69 5.17 -5.38
CA LEU A 179 -24.81 4.05 -4.45
C LEU A 179 -23.46 3.50 -3.98
N ALA A 180 -22.33 4.01 -4.48
CA ALA A 180 -21.00 3.50 -4.20
C ALA A 180 -20.71 3.32 -2.69
N PRO A 181 -21.06 4.26 -1.78
CA PRO A 181 -20.88 4.05 -0.33
C PRO A 181 -21.58 2.79 0.21
N LYS A 182 -22.83 2.53 -0.22
CA LYS A 182 -23.59 1.33 0.18
C LYS A 182 -23.01 0.05 -0.42
N ILE A 183 -22.50 0.13 -1.66
CA ILE A 183 -21.85 -1.01 -2.31
C ILE A 183 -20.59 -1.39 -1.51
N ILE A 184 -19.73 -0.42 -1.20
CA ILE A 184 -18.51 -0.67 -0.42
C ILE A 184 -18.83 -1.21 0.97
N GLU A 185 -19.80 -0.61 1.67
CA GLU A 185 -20.28 -1.08 2.97
C GLU A 185 -20.70 -2.55 2.92
N ARG A 186 -21.52 -2.94 1.93
CA ARG A 186 -22.03 -4.31 1.83
C ARG A 186 -20.95 -5.31 1.41
N SER A 187 -20.03 -4.89 0.54
CA SER A 187 -19.03 -5.78 -0.06
C SER A 187 -17.79 -5.97 0.81
N PHE A 188 -17.35 -4.94 1.52
CA PHE A 188 -16.10 -4.94 2.29
C PHE A 188 -16.25 -4.58 3.77
N GLY A 189 -17.37 -3.95 4.17
CA GLY A 189 -17.57 -3.51 5.54
C GLY A 189 -17.82 -4.68 6.49
N ASP A 190 -17.00 -4.79 7.53
CA ASP A 190 -17.21 -5.71 8.65
C ASP A 190 -17.87 -4.99 9.83
N TRP A 191 -17.43 -3.76 10.12
CA TRP A 191 -17.99 -2.94 11.18
C TRP A 191 -18.26 -1.51 10.71
N ILE A 192 -19.31 -0.90 11.25
CA ILE A 192 -19.63 0.51 11.04
C ILE A 192 -19.45 1.22 12.36
N LEU A 193 -18.58 2.24 12.38
CA LEU A 193 -18.32 3.01 13.59
C LEU A 193 -19.32 4.16 13.73
N SER A 194 -19.65 4.45 14.98
CA SER A 194 -20.49 5.54 15.46
C SER A 194 -19.88 6.09 16.76
N ARG A 195 -20.53 7.10 17.36
CA ARG A 195 -20.07 7.66 18.64
C ARG A 195 -20.05 6.62 19.77
N ASP A 196 -20.94 5.63 19.74
CA ASP A 196 -21.11 4.64 20.81
C ASP A 196 -20.09 3.49 20.78
N ASN A 197 -19.51 3.23 19.61
CA ASN A 197 -18.56 2.14 19.31
C ASN A 197 -17.33 2.71 18.57
N ARG A 198 -16.77 3.81 19.08
CA ARG A 198 -15.73 4.60 18.40
C ARG A 198 -14.35 3.96 18.30
N TYR A 199 -14.09 2.93 19.10
CA TYR A 199 -12.76 2.33 19.25
C TYR A 199 -12.58 1.09 18.39
N VAL A 200 -11.37 0.93 17.85
CA VAL A 200 -10.90 -0.32 17.25
C VAL A 200 -9.73 -0.85 18.09
N TYR A 201 -9.86 -2.07 18.59
CA TYR A 201 -8.82 -2.77 19.34
C TYR A 201 -8.12 -3.77 18.43
N LEU A 202 -6.78 -3.79 18.49
CA LEU A 202 -5.94 -4.75 17.81
C LEU A 202 -5.09 -5.46 18.85
N VAL A 203 -5.22 -6.78 18.91
CA VAL A 203 -4.37 -7.66 19.72
C VAL A 203 -3.46 -8.42 18.78
N GLY A 204 -2.21 -8.02 18.73
CA GLY A 204 -1.13 -8.60 17.94
C GLY A 204 -0.29 -9.56 18.76
N ILE A 205 -0.03 -10.74 18.22
CA ILE A 205 0.87 -11.74 18.81
C ILE A 205 2.06 -11.89 17.87
N ARG A 206 3.24 -11.46 18.32
CA ARG A 206 4.50 -11.56 17.58
C ARG A 206 5.18 -12.89 17.85
N VAL A 207 5.64 -13.54 16.80
CA VAL A 207 6.23 -14.87 16.86
C VAL A 207 7.45 -14.91 15.95
N PRO A 208 8.61 -15.42 16.41
CA PRO A 208 9.78 -15.62 15.56
C PRO A 208 9.46 -16.35 14.25
N LEU A 209 10.01 -15.86 13.12
CA LEU A 209 9.67 -16.36 11.78
C LEU A 209 10.01 -17.85 11.56
N ASN A 210 10.97 -18.40 12.29
CA ASN A 210 11.34 -19.82 12.26
C ASN A 210 10.26 -20.74 12.85
N ILE A 211 9.53 -20.30 13.88
CA ILE A 211 8.48 -21.07 14.56
C ILE A 211 7.09 -20.71 14.02
N TYR A 212 6.94 -19.53 13.43
CA TYR A 212 5.67 -18.99 12.94
C TYR A 212 4.85 -19.97 12.07
N PRO A 213 5.41 -20.69 11.07
CA PRO A 213 4.63 -21.64 10.26
C PRO A 213 4.04 -22.80 11.07
N LYS A 214 4.78 -23.29 12.07
CA LYS A 214 4.35 -24.37 12.96
C LYS A 214 3.19 -23.90 13.83
N LEU A 215 3.33 -22.76 14.50
CA LEU A 215 2.27 -22.18 15.34
C LEU A 215 1.03 -21.78 14.55
N LEU A 216 1.18 -21.33 13.30
CA LEU A 216 0.04 -21.07 12.42
C LEU A 216 -0.82 -22.33 12.25
N LYS A 217 -0.20 -23.47 11.96
CA LYS A 217 -0.90 -24.73 11.71
C LYS A 217 -1.47 -25.36 12.99
N GLU A 218 -0.71 -25.33 14.08
CA GLU A 218 -1.06 -26.01 15.33
C GLU A 218 -2.03 -25.21 16.20
N PHE A 219 -1.97 -23.87 16.18
CA PHE A 219 -2.76 -23.02 17.05
C PHE A 219 -3.64 -22.01 16.33
N PHE A 220 -3.04 -21.11 15.55
CA PHE A 220 -3.78 -19.97 15.02
C PHE A 220 -4.90 -20.41 14.08
N TYR A 221 -4.66 -21.35 13.17
CA TYR A 221 -5.73 -21.82 12.29
C TYR A 221 -6.84 -22.56 13.05
N PRO A 222 -6.57 -23.59 13.88
CA PRO A 222 -7.63 -24.30 14.58
C PRO A 222 -8.43 -23.43 15.56
N TYR A 223 -7.76 -22.59 16.35
CA TYR A 223 -8.37 -21.88 17.49
C TYR A 223 -8.67 -20.40 17.22
N ARG A 224 -8.40 -19.85 16.03
CA ARG A 224 -8.59 -18.40 15.70
C ARG A 224 -9.95 -17.84 16.15
N PHE A 225 -11.02 -18.60 15.97
CA PHE A 225 -12.37 -18.15 16.26
C PHE A 225 -12.69 -18.21 17.74
N GLU A 226 -12.34 -19.32 18.37
CA GLU A 226 -12.56 -19.55 19.79
C GLU A 226 -11.76 -18.54 20.62
N PHE A 227 -10.46 -18.41 20.33
CA PHE A 227 -9.56 -17.47 20.99
C PHE A 227 -10.06 -16.03 20.85
N LYS A 228 -10.42 -15.61 19.63
CA LYS A 228 -11.02 -14.30 19.37
C LYS A 228 -12.33 -14.10 20.17
N LYS A 229 -13.19 -15.12 20.20
CA LYS A 229 -14.47 -15.06 20.89
C LYS A 229 -14.32 -14.91 22.40
N ARG A 230 -13.37 -15.64 23.01
CA ARG A 230 -13.07 -15.53 24.44
C ARG A 230 -12.62 -14.14 24.83
N ILE A 231 -11.62 -13.57 24.12
CA ILE A 231 -11.17 -12.19 24.36
C ILE A 231 -12.34 -11.19 24.28
N TYR A 232 -13.19 -11.35 23.28
CA TYR A 232 -14.33 -10.45 23.11
C TYR A 232 -15.35 -10.57 24.25
N LEU A 233 -15.81 -11.78 24.57
CA LEU A 233 -16.84 -12.00 25.58
C LEU A 233 -16.34 -11.67 26.99
N GLU A 234 -15.11 -12.06 27.31
CA GLU A 234 -14.59 -11.92 28.67
C GLU A 234 -14.18 -10.49 29.00
N ARG A 235 -13.70 -9.70 28.01
CA ARG A 235 -13.21 -8.32 28.20
C ARG A 235 -13.97 -7.28 27.35
N VAL A 236 -13.83 -7.32 26.03
CA VAL A 236 -14.29 -6.24 25.13
C VAL A 236 -15.80 -5.95 25.24
N SER A 237 -16.62 -6.99 25.40
CA SER A 237 -18.08 -6.86 25.51
C SER A 237 -18.53 -6.19 26.80
N LYS A 238 -17.74 -6.32 27.88
CA LYS A 238 -17.97 -5.69 29.17
C LYS A 238 -17.47 -4.23 29.22
N GLY A 239 -16.81 -3.78 28.16
CA GLY A 239 -16.17 -2.46 28.12
C GLY A 239 -14.85 -2.38 28.89
N GLU A 240 -14.30 -3.52 29.29
CA GLU A 240 -12.98 -3.62 29.91
C GLU A 240 -11.88 -3.55 28.84
N ASP A 241 -10.78 -2.85 29.15
CA ASP A 241 -9.60 -2.83 28.27
C ASP A 241 -8.95 -4.23 28.23
N VAL A 242 -8.36 -4.55 27.08
CA VAL A 242 -7.66 -5.83 26.89
C VAL A 242 -6.22 -5.65 27.35
N ASP A 243 -5.84 -6.30 28.44
CA ASP A 243 -4.50 -6.22 29.03
C ASP A 243 -3.58 -7.31 28.49
N LYS A 244 -2.26 -7.03 28.49
CA LYS A 244 -1.24 -8.01 28.07
C LYS A 244 -1.23 -9.26 28.94
N GLU A 245 -1.41 -9.08 30.25
CA GLU A 245 -1.41 -10.17 31.22
C GLU A 245 -2.54 -11.16 30.94
N TYR A 246 -3.74 -10.65 30.65
CA TYR A 246 -4.88 -11.49 30.28
C TYR A 246 -4.61 -12.30 29.02
N VAL A 247 -4.10 -11.66 27.95
CA VAL A 247 -3.79 -12.35 26.69
C VAL A 247 -2.73 -13.42 26.90
N LYS A 248 -1.72 -13.16 27.74
CA LYS A 248 -0.70 -14.14 28.10
C LYS A 248 -1.27 -15.34 28.85
N THR A 249 -2.07 -15.10 29.89
CA THR A 249 -2.73 -16.18 30.64
C THR A 249 -3.59 -17.03 29.70
N LEU A 250 -4.35 -16.39 28.81
CA LEU A 250 -5.17 -17.09 27.83
C LEU A 250 -4.30 -17.93 26.87
N LEU A 251 -3.16 -17.43 26.39
CA LEU A 251 -2.25 -18.19 25.53
C LEU A 251 -1.63 -19.39 26.25
N ASN A 252 -1.29 -19.24 27.53
CA ASN A 252 -0.76 -20.32 28.36
C ASN A 252 -1.77 -21.47 28.52
N GLU A 253 -3.08 -21.18 28.56
CA GLU A 253 -4.12 -22.23 28.58
C GLU A 253 -4.09 -23.11 27.32
N TYR A 254 -3.64 -22.56 26.18
CA TYR A 254 -3.44 -23.30 24.94
C TYR A 254 -2.01 -23.87 24.81
N GLY A 255 -1.18 -23.79 25.87
CA GLY A 255 0.19 -24.30 25.89
C GLY A 255 1.19 -23.44 25.12
N ILE A 256 0.91 -22.16 24.93
CA ILE A 256 1.73 -21.25 24.13
C ILE A 256 2.33 -20.18 25.04
N GLU A 257 3.64 -20.29 25.27
CA GLU A 257 4.39 -19.31 26.05
C GLU A 257 4.96 -18.24 25.12
N ILE A 258 4.45 -17.01 25.27
CA ILE A 258 4.91 -15.84 24.52
C ILE A 258 5.33 -14.74 25.50
N PRO A 259 6.50 -14.11 25.31
CA PRO A 259 6.92 -12.98 26.14
C PRO A 259 5.97 -11.78 26.08
N ASP A 260 5.88 -11.00 27.17
CA ASP A 260 5.01 -9.82 27.26
C ASP A 260 5.36 -8.74 26.21
N GLU A 261 6.64 -8.68 25.84
CA GLU A 261 7.11 -7.80 24.76
C GLU A 261 6.50 -8.18 23.41
N ASP A 262 6.20 -9.45 23.17
CA ASP A 262 5.67 -9.95 21.92
C ASP A 262 4.15 -9.87 21.81
N ILE A 263 3.47 -9.47 22.88
CA ILE A 263 2.06 -9.13 22.88
C ILE A 263 1.91 -7.62 22.64
N VAL A 264 1.32 -7.26 21.50
CA VAL A 264 1.11 -5.88 21.06
C VAL A 264 -0.37 -5.57 21.12
N ILE A 265 -0.78 -4.70 22.04
CA ILE A 265 -2.16 -4.23 22.12
C ILE A 265 -2.20 -2.78 21.64
N ARG A 266 -3.05 -2.50 20.67
CA ARG A 266 -3.28 -1.14 20.15
C ARG A 266 -4.76 -0.84 20.23
N ARG A 267 -5.08 0.38 20.66
CA ARG A 267 -6.43 0.92 20.71
C ARG A 267 -6.44 2.23 19.95
N PHE A 268 -7.36 2.36 19.00
CA PHE A 268 -7.49 3.56 18.19
C PHE A 268 -8.89 4.15 18.34
N ASP A 269 -8.96 5.46 18.62
CA ASP A 269 -10.21 6.21 18.56
C ASP A 269 -10.47 6.71 17.14
N ILE A 270 -10.82 5.79 16.25
CA ILE A 270 -10.96 6.08 14.81
C ILE A 270 -12.07 7.10 14.57
N PHE A 271 -13.19 7.04 15.30
CA PHE A 271 -14.26 8.01 15.14
C PHE A 271 -13.76 9.44 15.42
N ASN A 272 -13.02 9.65 16.52
CA ASN A 272 -12.51 10.98 16.87
C ASN A 272 -11.42 11.45 15.90
N ILE A 273 -10.56 10.55 15.41
CA ILE A 273 -9.58 10.91 14.37
C ILE A 273 -10.32 11.40 13.11
N VAL A 274 -11.33 10.65 12.64
CA VAL A 274 -12.13 11.03 11.47
C VAL A 274 -12.87 12.35 11.71
N GLU A 275 -13.50 12.53 12.88
CA GLU A 275 -14.19 13.77 13.23
C GLU A 275 -13.25 14.98 13.15
N ARG A 276 -12.05 14.90 13.75
CA ARG A 276 -11.04 15.97 13.69
C ARG A 276 -10.62 16.29 12.26
N VAL A 277 -10.32 15.27 11.45
CA VAL A 277 -9.90 15.44 10.05
C VAL A 277 -11.01 16.09 9.23
N PHE A 278 -12.22 15.53 9.27
CA PHE A 278 -13.33 16.01 8.44
C PHE A 278 -13.78 17.41 8.85
N SER A 279 -13.72 17.76 10.14
CA SER A 279 -13.91 19.14 10.60
C SER A 279 -12.90 20.12 9.99
N LYS A 280 -11.61 19.78 9.92
CA LYS A 280 -10.58 20.63 9.27
C LYS A 280 -10.85 20.82 7.77
N PHE A 281 -11.50 19.85 7.13
CA PHE A 281 -11.92 19.92 5.73
C PHE A 281 -13.30 20.59 5.52
N ARG A 282 -14.01 20.92 6.61
CA ARG A 282 -15.41 21.42 6.60
C ARG A 282 -16.37 20.44 5.92
N LEU A 283 -16.15 19.14 6.12
CA LEU A 283 -16.98 18.07 5.60
C LEU A 283 -17.87 17.48 6.71
N PRO A 284 -19.06 16.97 6.37
CA PRO A 284 -19.82 16.13 7.29
C PRO A 284 -19.04 14.83 7.57
N ILE A 285 -19.24 14.25 8.75
CA ILE A 285 -18.65 12.95 9.10
C ILE A 285 -19.21 11.89 8.13
N PRO A 286 -18.36 11.13 7.43
CA PRO A 286 -18.80 10.10 6.49
C PRO A 286 -19.26 8.86 7.28
N LYS A 287 -19.88 7.90 6.60
CA LYS A 287 -20.05 6.57 7.19
C LYS A 287 -18.65 5.92 7.31
N ILE A 288 -18.21 5.67 8.53
CA ILE A 288 -16.89 5.06 8.81
C ILE A 288 -17.05 3.54 8.79
N ILE A 289 -16.39 2.90 7.84
CA ILE A 289 -16.47 1.46 7.57
C ILE A 289 -15.12 0.83 7.88
N ILE A 290 -15.07 -0.11 8.81
CA ILE A 290 -13.87 -0.91 9.09
C ILE A 290 -13.97 -2.23 8.34
N ALA A 291 -12.93 -2.55 7.58
CA ALA A 291 -12.76 -3.83 6.91
C ALA A 291 -11.61 -4.62 7.57
N ASN A 292 -11.89 -5.85 7.97
CA ASN A 292 -10.92 -6.73 8.60
C ASN A 292 -10.06 -7.43 7.54
N MET A 293 -9.15 -6.67 6.93
CA MET A 293 -8.24 -7.13 5.88
C MET A 293 -6.80 -6.76 6.22
N VAL A 294 -5.86 -7.66 5.91
CA VAL A 294 -4.42 -7.48 6.20
C VAL A 294 -3.79 -6.42 5.30
N LEU A 295 -4.30 -6.24 4.08
CA LEU A 295 -3.73 -5.28 3.13
C LEU A 295 -3.99 -3.85 3.63
N PRO A 296 -2.94 -3.05 3.89
CA PRO A 296 -3.08 -1.68 4.36
C PRO A 296 -3.70 -0.80 3.29
N ASN A 297 -4.88 -0.27 3.59
CA ASN A 297 -5.62 0.62 2.71
C ASN A 297 -6.61 1.50 3.49
N ALA A 298 -6.84 2.70 2.97
CA ALA A 298 -7.99 3.55 3.26
C ALA A 298 -8.54 4.06 1.93
N ALA A 299 -9.86 4.24 1.84
CA ALA A 299 -10.48 4.77 0.64
C ALA A 299 -11.75 5.54 0.98
N ALA A 300 -11.86 6.75 0.45
CA ALA A 300 -13.12 7.48 0.45
C ALA A 300 -13.94 7.24 -0.81
N THR A 301 -15.27 7.20 -0.65
CA THR A 301 -16.21 7.03 -1.76
C THR A 301 -17.45 7.91 -1.58
N GLY A 302 -18.07 8.29 -2.69
CA GLY A 302 -19.33 9.02 -2.74
C GLY A 302 -19.26 10.27 -3.62
N ALA A 303 -20.27 10.47 -4.47
CA ALA A 303 -20.39 11.68 -5.29
C ALA A 303 -20.65 12.94 -4.46
N PHE A 304 -21.37 12.79 -3.35
CA PHE A 304 -21.80 13.89 -2.49
C PHE A 304 -21.21 13.70 -1.10
N SER A 305 -20.61 14.74 -0.54
CA SER A 305 -19.96 14.63 0.78
C SER A 305 -20.94 14.20 1.89
N ARG A 306 -22.23 14.59 1.79
CA ARG A 306 -23.30 14.18 2.72
C ARG A 306 -23.66 12.69 2.65
N TYR A 307 -23.34 12.04 1.53
CA TYR A 307 -23.56 10.62 1.31
C TYR A 307 -22.23 10.01 0.87
N SER A 308 -21.31 9.93 1.82
CA SER A 308 -19.95 9.43 1.61
C SER A 308 -19.64 8.29 2.58
N GLY A 309 -18.78 7.38 2.13
CA GLY A 309 -18.23 6.30 2.92
C GLY A 309 -16.73 6.43 3.02
N LEU A 310 -16.18 6.09 4.17
CA LEU A 310 -14.74 6.04 4.42
C LEU A 310 -14.39 4.63 4.89
N LEU A 311 -13.75 3.87 4.01
CA LEU A 311 -13.26 2.53 4.28
C LEU A 311 -11.87 2.60 4.92
N ILE A 312 -11.68 1.92 6.04
CA ILE A 312 -10.39 1.79 6.72
C ILE A 312 -10.14 0.31 6.99
N THR A 313 -8.99 -0.19 6.57
CA THR A 313 -8.61 -1.59 6.80
C THR A 313 -7.89 -1.77 8.14
N THR A 314 -8.05 -2.92 8.79
CA THR A 314 -7.27 -3.26 9.98
C THR A 314 -5.77 -3.32 9.66
N GLY A 315 -5.39 -3.75 8.45
CA GLY A 315 -4.01 -3.70 7.94
C GLY A 315 -3.38 -2.32 8.04
N LEU A 316 -4.12 -1.26 7.66
CA LEU A 316 -3.64 0.12 7.77
C LEU A 316 -3.34 0.48 9.24
N LEU A 317 -4.26 0.14 10.13
CA LEU A 317 -4.14 0.42 11.56
C LEU A 317 -2.99 -0.35 12.20
N THR A 318 -2.65 -1.54 11.71
CA THR A 318 -1.51 -2.29 12.24
C THR A 318 -0.16 -1.67 11.87
N GLN A 319 -0.06 -0.98 10.75
CA GLN A 319 1.21 -0.46 10.22
C GLN A 319 1.51 1.00 10.57
N LEU A 320 0.47 1.82 10.72
CA LEU A 320 0.62 3.27 10.88
C LEU A 320 0.43 3.73 12.33
N SER A 321 1.06 4.87 12.69
CA SER A 321 0.76 5.62 13.92
C SER A 321 -0.54 6.41 13.80
N GLU A 322 -1.04 6.98 14.89
CA GLU A 322 -2.27 7.80 14.85
C GLU A 322 -2.11 9.03 13.96
N GLU A 323 -0.94 9.66 13.99
CA GLU A 323 -0.60 10.84 13.18
C GLU A 323 -0.51 10.51 11.69
N GLU A 324 0.08 9.36 11.37
CA GLU A 324 0.15 8.82 10.01
C GLU A 324 -1.24 8.45 9.49
N ILE A 325 -2.09 7.85 10.33
CA ILE A 325 -3.50 7.59 10.00
C ILE A 325 -4.23 8.91 9.75
N GLU A 326 -4.08 9.92 10.62
CA GLU A 326 -4.70 11.25 10.43
C GLU A 326 -4.29 11.86 9.07
N ALA A 327 -3.02 11.73 8.70
CA ALA A 327 -2.48 12.23 7.45
C ALA A 327 -3.06 11.51 6.21
N VAL A 328 -3.16 10.17 6.25
CA VAL A 328 -3.80 9.38 5.19
C VAL A 328 -5.29 9.71 5.09
N LEU A 329 -6.00 9.83 6.21
CA LEU A 329 -7.42 10.18 6.21
C LEU A 329 -7.66 11.61 5.69
N ALA A 330 -6.71 12.53 5.84
CA ALA A 330 -6.80 13.84 5.21
C ALA A 330 -6.61 13.81 3.69
N HIS A 331 -5.79 12.89 3.17
CA HIS A 331 -5.72 12.64 1.73
C HIS A 331 -7.08 12.14 1.21
N GLU A 332 -7.69 11.17 1.89
CA GLU A 332 -9.03 10.68 1.55
C GLU A 332 -10.12 11.77 1.68
N ALA A 333 -10.05 12.61 2.71
CA ALA A 333 -10.96 13.75 2.88
C ALA A 333 -10.80 14.79 1.75
N SER A 334 -9.59 14.95 1.21
CA SER A 334 -9.34 15.82 0.05
C SER A 334 -10.10 15.35 -1.18
N HIS A 335 -10.15 14.04 -1.44
CA HIS A 335 -10.92 13.49 -2.55
C HIS A 335 -12.41 13.79 -2.44
N LEU A 336 -12.99 13.60 -1.26
CA LEU A 336 -14.42 13.88 -1.01
C LEU A 336 -14.75 15.37 -1.12
N ARG A 337 -13.84 16.25 -0.67
CA ARG A 337 -14.05 17.69 -0.76
C ARG A 337 -14.04 18.20 -2.19
N ASN A 338 -13.18 17.65 -3.03
CA ASN A 338 -13.01 18.11 -4.40
C ASN A 338 -13.86 17.31 -5.40
N HIS A 339 -14.67 16.37 -4.91
CA HIS A 339 -15.52 15.51 -5.72
C HIS A 339 -14.72 14.75 -6.78
N ASP A 340 -13.54 14.26 -6.42
CA ASP A 340 -12.60 13.67 -7.38
C ASP A 340 -13.19 12.45 -8.09
N THR A 341 -14.06 11.67 -7.44
CA THR A 341 -14.79 10.58 -8.09
C THR A 341 -15.67 11.07 -9.24
N VAL A 342 -16.29 12.24 -9.11
CA VAL A 342 -17.09 12.88 -10.17
C VAL A 342 -16.17 13.41 -11.27
N ILE A 343 -15.03 13.99 -10.92
CA ILE A 343 -14.02 14.45 -11.90
C ILE A 343 -13.55 13.26 -12.75
N PHE A 344 -13.19 12.13 -12.12
CA PHE A 344 -12.79 10.92 -12.84
C PHE A 344 -13.91 10.39 -13.74
N TYR A 345 -15.15 10.38 -13.26
CA TYR A 345 -16.30 10.00 -14.07
C TYR A 345 -16.47 10.92 -15.29
N ILE A 346 -16.33 12.24 -15.12
CA ILE A 346 -16.43 13.21 -16.22
C ILE A 346 -15.30 13.02 -17.23
N LEU A 347 -14.05 12.87 -16.77
CA LEU A 347 -12.90 12.65 -17.65
C LEU A 347 -13.05 11.37 -18.48
N ALA A 348 -13.45 10.27 -17.84
CA ALA A 348 -13.72 9.01 -18.52
C ALA A 348 -14.92 9.12 -19.48
N SER A 349 -15.95 9.88 -19.11
CA SER A 349 -17.13 10.13 -19.96
C SER A 349 -16.76 10.95 -21.20
N ILE A 350 -15.94 11.99 -21.06
CA ILE A 350 -15.47 12.80 -22.18
C ILE A 350 -14.64 11.94 -23.14
N GLU A 351 -13.70 11.15 -22.62
CA GLU A 351 -12.89 10.22 -23.42
C GLU A 351 -13.78 9.23 -24.20
N TYR A 352 -14.74 8.62 -23.50
CA TYR A 352 -15.69 7.68 -24.08
C TYR A 352 -16.50 8.29 -25.23
N LEU A 353 -17.06 9.49 -25.02
CA LEU A 353 -17.86 10.18 -26.03
C LEU A 353 -16.99 10.65 -27.20
N LEU A 354 -15.76 11.12 -26.97
CA LEU A 354 -14.82 11.46 -28.04
C LEU A 354 -14.51 10.25 -28.91
N ARG A 355 -14.24 9.08 -28.29
CA ARG A 355 -14.01 7.83 -29.01
C ARG A 355 -15.18 7.47 -29.92
N ILE A 356 -16.41 7.54 -29.40
CA ILE A 356 -17.60 7.11 -30.15
C ILE A 356 -18.05 8.13 -31.20
N PHE A 357 -17.99 9.44 -30.92
CA PHE A 357 -18.58 10.43 -31.83
C PHE A 357 -17.58 11.06 -32.79
N VAL A 358 -16.29 11.06 -32.45
CA VAL A 358 -15.24 11.63 -33.28
C VAL A 358 -14.46 10.52 -33.96
N PHE A 359 -13.84 9.63 -33.19
CA PHE A 359 -12.93 8.63 -33.75
C PHE A 359 -13.67 7.53 -34.53
N TYR A 360 -14.86 7.12 -34.10
CA TYR A 360 -15.66 6.16 -34.89
C TYR A 360 -16.06 6.70 -36.27
N LYS A 361 -16.16 8.02 -36.48
CA LYS A 361 -16.39 8.56 -37.84
C LYS A 361 -15.19 8.34 -38.77
N LEU A 362 -14.01 8.13 -38.18
CA LEU A 362 -12.78 7.77 -38.88
C LEU A 362 -12.61 6.24 -39.01
N TRP A 363 -13.69 5.45 -38.88
CA TRP A 363 -13.63 3.98 -38.90
C TRP A 363 -12.89 3.41 -40.13
N TYR A 364 -12.99 4.08 -41.28
CA TYR A 364 -12.27 3.67 -42.50
C TYR A 364 -10.74 3.68 -42.32
N ILE A 365 -10.19 4.62 -41.54
CA ILE A 365 -8.76 4.67 -41.21
C ILE A 365 -8.38 3.47 -40.34
N PHE A 366 -9.25 3.11 -39.40
CA PHE A 366 -9.03 1.95 -38.52
C PHE A 366 -9.16 0.61 -39.25
N ILE A 367 -10.00 0.51 -40.29
CA ILE A 367 -9.99 -0.67 -41.18
C ILE A 367 -8.66 -0.79 -41.92
N LEU A 368 -8.17 0.33 -42.47
CA LEU A 368 -6.92 0.36 -43.22
C LEU A 368 -5.70 0.09 -42.33
N PHE A 369 -5.76 0.52 -41.06
CA PHE A 369 -4.71 0.35 -40.07
C PHE A 369 -5.29 -0.18 -38.75
N PRO A 370 -5.57 -1.50 -38.63
CA PRO A 370 -6.21 -2.07 -37.44
C PRO A 370 -5.42 -1.84 -36.14
N LEU A 371 -4.09 -1.78 -36.23
CA LEU A 371 -3.21 -1.49 -35.08
C LEU A 371 -3.36 -0.06 -34.56
N LEU A 372 -3.88 0.87 -35.36
CA LEU A 372 -4.08 2.25 -34.96
C LEU A 372 -5.16 2.38 -33.88
N GLU A 373 -6.19 1.53 -33.91
CA GLU A 373 -7.24 1.53 -32.89
C GLU A 373 -6.68 1.08 -31.54
N PHE A 374 -5.88 0.01 -31.54
CA PHE A 374 -5.18 -0.46 -30.34
C PHE A 374 -4.21 0.60 -29.80
N PHE A 375 -3.46 1.27 -30.68
CA PHE A 375 -2.56 2.35 -30.30
C PHE A 375 -3.31 3.53 -29.70
N TYR A 376 -4.42 3.94 -30.31
CA TYR A 376 -5.28 4.99 -29.79
C TYR A 376 -5.82 4.63 -28.40
N LEU A 377 -6.37 3.43 -28.22
CA LEU A 377 -6.89 2.99 -26.92
C LEU A 377 -5.79 2.98 -25.85
N PHE A 378 -4.61 2.45 -26.20
CA PHE A 378 -3.46 2.43 -25.30
C PHE A 378 -3.03 3.83 -24.89
N LEU A 379 -2.91 4.75 -25.86
CA LEU A 379 -2.53 6.14 -25.62
C LEU A 379 -3.59 6.87 -24.78
N SER A 380 -4.87 6.71 -25.13
CA SER A 380 -6.00 7.34 -24.46
C SER A 380 -6.09 6.92 -22.99
N LEU A 381 -6.02 5.62 -22.70
CA LEU A 381 -5.97 5.11 -21.33
C LEU A 381 -4.75 5.63 -20.58
N THR A 382 -3.57 5.62 -21.22
CA THR A 382 -2.34 6.15 -20.60
C THR A 382 -2.51 7.62 -20.21
N VAL A 383 -3.09 8.44 -21.09
CA VAL A 383 -3.40 9.85 -20.79
C VAL A 383 -4.40 9.95 -19.64
N LEU A 384 -5.48 9.18 -19.64
CA LEU A 384 -6.50 9.23 -18.58
C LEU A 384 -5.91 8.90 -17.20
N PHE A 385 -5.11 7.83 -17.10
CA PHE A 385 -4.42 7.47 -15.85
C PHE A 385 -3.36 8.51 -15.47
N PHE A 386 -2.66 9.08 -16.45
CA PHE A 386 -1.68 10.15 -16.19
C PHE A 386 -2.33 11.42 -15.65
N LEU A 387 -3.49 11.83 -16.18
CA LEU A 387 -4.27 12.95 -15.64
C LEU A 387 -4.71 12.68 -14.20
N GLY A 388 -5.01 11.43 -13.85
CA GLY A 388 -5.29 11.04 -12.47
C GLY A 388 -4.16 11.31 -11.49
N LYS A 389 -2.91 11.24 -11.95
CA LYS A 389 -1.73 11.56 -11.12
C LYS A 389 -1.71 13.01 -10.66
N PHE A 390 -2.33 13.92 -11.41
CA PHE A 390 -2.48 15.32 -11.00
C PHE A 390 -3.46 15.46 -9.83
N VAL A 391 -4.56 14.70 -9.87
CA VAL A 391 -5.58 14.66 -8.81
C VAL A 391 -4.98 14.14 -7.51
N GLU A 392 -4.22 13.04 -7.59
CA GLU A 392 -3.50 12.44 -6.47
C GLU A 392 -2.47 13.39 -5.83
N THR A 393 -1.68 14.06 -6.67
CA THR A 393 -0.65 15.01 -6.22
C THR A 393 -1.27 16.25 -5.56
N ARG A 394 -2.43 16.67 -6.05
CA ARG A 394 -3.25 17.73 -5.47
C ARG A 394 -3.83 17.31 -4.12
N ALA A 395 -4.33 16.08 -4.02
CA ALA A 395 -4.85 15.51 -2.78
C ALA A 395 -3.77 15.45 -1.68
N ASP A 396 -2.56 14.98 -2.04
CA ASP A 396 -1.38 14.98 -1.16
C ASP A 396 -1.05 16.38 -0.64
N SER A 397 -1.01 17.37 -1.53
CA SER A 397 -0.74 18.76 -1.15
C SER A 397 -1.77 19.33 -0.21
N GLU A 398 -3.05 19.13 -0.50
CA GLU A 398 -4.13 19.68 0.31
C GLU A 398 -4.16 19.03 1.70
N ALA A 399 -3.95 17.72 1.79
CA ALA A 399 -3.81 17.00 3.05
C ALA A 399 -2.63 17.51 3.87
N ALA A 400 -1.46 17.59 3.24
CA ALA A 400 -0.23 18.07 3.86
C ALA A 400 -0.39 19.50 4.41
N LEU A 401 -0.95 20.41 3.63
CA LEU A 401 -1.09 21.82 4.02
C LEU A 401 -2.18 22.06 5.06
N ARG A 402 -3.28 21.31 5.04
CA ARG A 402 -4.38 21.51 6.00
C ARG A 402 -4.12 20.92 7.37
N LEU A 403 -3.42 19.79 7.42
CA LEU A 403 -3.07 19.17 8.69
C LEU A 403 -1.70 19.61 9.22
N ASP A 404 -0.88 20.24 8.37
CA ASP A 404 0.55 20.46 8.62
C ASP A 404 1.30 19.15 8.95
N ARG A 405 0.90 18.06 8.29
CA ARG A 405 1.43 16.69 8.51
C ARG A 405 2.06 16.11 7.25
N ALA A 406 2.79 16.94 6.50
CA ALA A 406 3.46 16.51 5.26
C ALA A 406 4.47 15.36 5.51
N GLY A 407 5.24 15.45 6.59
CA GLY A 407 6.20 14.41 6.99
C GLY A 407 5.52 13.09 7.32
N GLU A 408 4.40 13.12 8.04
CA GLU A 408 3.69 11.89 8.42
C GLU A 408 2.99 11.23 7.26
N LEU A 409 2.48 12.01 6.29
CA LEU A 409 1.99 11.43 5.04
C LEU A 409 3.13 10.76 4.26
N ALA A 410 4.32 11.37 4.22
CA ALA A 410 5.49 10.78 3.56
C ALA A 410 5.94 9.48 4.26
N ASN A 411 5.95 9.45 5.60
CA ASN A 411 6.27 8.27 6.39
C ASN A 411 5.24 7.15 6.19
N ALA A 412 3.95 7.48 6.19
CA ALA A 412 2.88 6.53 5.92
C ALA A 412 3.04 5.89 4.53
N LEU A 413 3.28 6.71 3.51
CA LEU A 413 3.52 6.24 2.13
C LEU A 413 4.76 5.34 2.04
N ARG A 414 5.83 5.66 2.78
CA ARG A 414 7.06 4.82 2.85
C ARG A 414 6.77 3.46 3.48
N LYS A 415 5.99 3.41 4.58
CA LYS A 415 5.63 2.17 5.28
C LYS A 415 4.74 1.27 4.42
N ILE A 416 3.70 1.83 3.82
CA ILE A 416 2.73 1.07 3.01
C ILE A 416 3.34 0.61 1.68
N GLY A 417 4.20 1.45 1.09
CA GLY A 417 4.66 1.30 -0.29
C GLY A 417 6.12 0.90 -0.47
N LEU A 418 6.81 0.42 0.58
CA LEU A 418 8.25 0.14 0.56
C LEU A 418 8.71 -0.66 -0.67
N ARG A 419 8.00 -1.74 -1.01
CA ARG A 419 8.33 -2.58 -2.18
C ARG A 419 8.19 -1.82 -3.50
N LYS A 420 7.21 -0.92 -3.62
CA LYS A 420 7.03 -0.05 -4.79
C LYS A 420 8.18 0.96 -4.87
N LEU A 421 8.56 1.54 -3.73
CA LEU A 421 9.65 2.52 -3.62
C LEU A 421 10.99 1.94 -4.09
N ILE A 422 11.31 0.70 -3.67
CA ILE A 422 12.55 0.02 -4.05
C ILE A 422 12.62 -0.24 -5.56
N ARG A 423 11.50 -0.61 -6.19
CA ARG A 423 11.43 -0.77 -7.65
C ARG A 423 11.64 0.55 -8.38
N GLU A 424 11.11 1.64 -7.84
CA GLU A 424 11.23 2.99 -8.41
C GLU A 424 12.62 3.63 -8.22
N ARG A 425 13.53 3.02 -7.46
CA ARG A 425 14.93 3.48 -7.38
C ARG A 425 15.63 3.48 -8.73
N SER A 426 15.31 2.51 -9.58
CA SER A 426 15.86 2.45 -10.94
C SER A 426 15.16 3.48 -11.83
N ILE A 427 15.92 4.14 -12.71
CA ILE A 427 15.38 5.12 -13.66
C ILE A 427 14.23 4.51 -14.48
N HIS A 428 14.44 3.30 -15.01
CA HIS A 428 13.43 2.52 -15.72
C HIS A 428 12.21 2.19 -14.84
N GLY A 429 12.43 1.89 -13.56
CA GLY A 429 11.37 1.63 -12.60
C GLY A 429 10.50 2.85 -12.31
N ARG A 430 11.12 4.04 -12.13
CA ARG A 430 10.39 5.31 -11.96
C ARG A 430 9.63 5.69 -13.22
N LEU A 431 10.24 5.52 -14.41
CA LEU A 431 9.56 5.78 -15.68
C LEU A 431 8.36 4.84 -15.88
N ASN A 432 8.54 3.54 -15.60
CA ASN A 432 7.43 2.58 -15.63
C ASN A 432 6.32 2.96 -14.64
N ALA A 433 6.65 3.46 -13.45
CA ALA A 433 5.64 3.93 -12.49
C ALA A 433 4.85 5.15 -13.00
N TRP A 434 5.50 6.05 -13.76
CA TRP A 434 4.85 7.17 -14.44
C TRP A 434 3.93 6.72 -15.58
N LEU A 435 4.28 5.67 -16.33
CA LEU A 435 3.50 5.22 -17.50
C LEU A 435 2.47 4.13 -17.16
N ARG A 436 2.53 3.56 -15.95
CA ARG A 436 1.58 2.54 -15.51
C ARG A 436 0.17 3.10 -15.45
N TRP A 437 -0.81 2.27 -15.86
CA TRP A 437 -2.24 2.49 -15.69
C TRP A 437 -2.66 2.36 -14.21
N ASP A 438 -2.17 3.31 -13.43
CA ASP A 438 -2.36 3.52 -12.00
C ASP A 438 -2.52 5.03 -11.83
N VAL A 439 -3.57 5.48 -11.16
CA VAL A 439 -3.82 6.91 -10.93
C VAL A 439 -2.76 7.51 -10.01
N HIS A 440 -2.08 6.70 -9.19
CA HIS A 440 -1.04 7.22 -8.30
C HIS A 440 0.25 7.52 -9.07
N PRO A 441 0.85 8.72 -8.87
CA PRO A 441 2.21 9.00 -9.32
C PRO A 441 3.22 8.01 -8.72
N PRO A 442 4.48 8.00 -9.21
CA PRO A 442 5.55 7.29 -8.52
C PRO A 442 5.59 7.66 -7.04
N LEU A 443 5.68 6.63 -6.21
CA LEU A 443 5.73 6.79 -4.76
C LEU A 443 6.92 7.63 -4.31
N SER A 444 8.08 7.42 -4.94
CA SER A 444 9.30 8.21 -4.76
C SER A 444 9.06 9.71 -4.96
N PHE A 445 8.40 10.08 -6.07
CA PHE A 445 8.02 11.47 -6.34
C PHE A 445 7.09 12.04 -5.26
N ARG A 446 6.06 11.30 -4.83
CA ARG A 446 5.13 11.74 -3.78
C ARG A 446 5.85 12.02 -2.47
N ILE A 447 6.72 11.10 -2.03
CA ILE A 447 7.50 11.22 -0.80
C ILE A 447 8.46 12.41 -0.87
N GLU A 448 9.26 12.51 -1.94
CA GLU A 448 10.20 13.63 -2.14
C GLU A 448 9.48 14.99 -2.10
N ARG A 449 8.30 15.07 -2.73
CA ARG A 449 7.49 16.28 -2.76
C ARG A 449 6.93 16.63 -1.38
N LEU A 450 6.42 15.66 -0.64
CA LEU A 450 5.91 15.86 0.72
C LEU A 450 7.02 16.27 1.70
N GLU A 451 8.20 15.68 1.60
CA GLU A 451 9.35 16.06 2.42
C GLU A 451 9.82 17.48 2.12
N ARG A 452 9.77 17.91 0.86
CA ARG A 452 10.04 19.32 0.50
C ARG A 452 8.96 20.24 1.04
N ILE A 453 7.67 19.87 0.96
CA ILE A 453 6.59 20.63 1.60
C ILE A 453 6.83 20.74 3.11
N ALA A 454 7.31 19.68 3.76
CA ALA A 454 7.60 19.71 5.19
C ALA A 454 8.69 20.74 5.55
N LYS A 455 9.71 20.91 4.70
CA LYS A 455 10.92 21.70 4.99
C LYS A 455 10.94 23.11 4.39
N ASP A 456 10.30 23.33 3.23
CA ASP A 456 10.43 24.55 2.44
C ASP A 456 9.16 25.43 2.49
N VAL A 457 9.27 26.58 3.15
CA VAL A 457 8.20 27.57 3.30
C VAL A 457 7.81 28.22 1.97
N HIS A 458 8.76 28.44 1.06
CA HIS A 458 8.48 29.01 -0.27
C HIS A 458 7.66 28.03 -1.11
N MET A 459 7.99 26.74 -1.04
CA MET A 459 7.21 25.70 -1.70
C MET A 459 5.77 25.65 -1.16
N ARG A 460 5.57 25.71 0.17
CA ARG A 460 4.23 25.79 0.77
C ARG A 460 3.45 26.97 0.22
N THR A 461 4.07 28.15 0.19
CA THR A 461 3.45 29.38 -0.31
C THR A 461 3.05 29.26 -1.79
N ARG A 462 3.91 28.68 -2.63
CA ARG A 462 3.61 28.43 -4.06
C ARG A 462 2.41 27.51 -4.22
N ILE A 463 2.35 26.42 -3.46
CA ILE A 463 1.27 25.43 -3.53
C ILE A 463 -0.05 26.03 -3.03
N MET A 464 0.00 26.83 -1.95
CA MET A 464 -1.18 27.53 -1.42
C MET A 464 -1.81 28.51 -2.41
N ARG A 465 -1.01 29.13 -3.30
CA ARG A 465 -1.54 30.01 -4.36
C ARG A 465 -2.38 29.23 -5.39
N SER A 466 -1.97 28.02 -5.74
CA SER A 466 -2.74 27.16 -6.64
C SER A 466 -2.35 25.69 -6.49
N LEU A 467 -3.23 24.91 -5.85
CA LEU A 467 -3.06 23.47 -5.65
C LEU A 467 -2.99 22.72 -6.99
N TRP A 468 -3.87 23.05 -7.92
CA TRP A 468 -3.93 22.40 -9.23
C TRP A 468 -2.71 22.71 -10.09
N LEU A 469 -2.39 23.99 -10.28
CA LEU A 469 -1.31 24.39 -11.17
C LEU A 469 0.04 23.87 -10.67
N SER A 470 0.29 23.96 -9.36
CA SER A 470 1.52 23.41 -8.76
C SER A 470 1.62 21.89 -8.94
N SER A 471 0.53 21.16 -8.73
CA SER A 471 0.52 19.69 -8.89
C SER A 471 0.78 19.26 -10.33
N ILE A 472 0.16 19.95 -11.31
CA ILE A 472 0.37 19.68 -12.74
C ILE A 472 1.82 19.97 -13.14
N ILE A 473 2.34 21.15 -12.79
CA ILE A 473 3.72 21.55 -13.12
C ILE A 473 4.72 20.57 -12.52
N ASP A 474 4.55 20.21 -11.24
CA ASP A 474 5.49 19.33 -10.55
C ASP A 474 5.48 17.93 -11.18
N CYS A 475 4.30 17.38 -11.53
CA CYS A 475 4.19 16.07 -12.20
C CYS A 475 4.84 16.07 -13.58
N ILE A 476 4.52 17.06 -14.43
CA ILE A 476 5.07 17.15 -15.79
C ILE A 476 6.60 17.33 -15.72
N THR A 477 7.07 18.15 -14.78
CA THR A 477 8.50 18.41 -14.59
C THR A 477 9.25 17.14 -14.19
N ASP A 478 8.76 16.40 -13.20
CA ASP A 478 9.40 15.16 -12.75
C ASP A 478 9.35 14.06 -13.82
N PHE A 479 8.22 13.92 -14.52
CA PHE A 479 8.09 12.99 -15.63
C PHE A 479 9.09 13.31 -16.75
N LYS A 480 9.17 14.58 -17.17
CA LYS A 480 10.13 15.03 -18.20
C LYS A 480 11.58 14.75 -17.76
N ASN A 481 11.93 15.07 -16.52
CA ASN A 481 13.28 14.82 -15.99
C ASN A 481 13.60 13.32 -15.93
N THR A 482 12.62 12.49 -15.58
CA THR A 482 12.78 11.02 -15.56
C THR A 482 12.98 10.50 -16.98
N LEU A 483 12.19 10.98 -17.95
CA LEU A 483 12.30 10.60 -19.35
C LEU A 483 13.66 11.00 -19.94
N LEU A 484 14.12 12.23 -19.71
CA LEU A 484 15.41 12.74 -20.18
C LEU A 484 16.62 12.01 -19.59
N ARG A 485 16.48 11.39 -18.42
CA ARG A 485 17.53 10.55 -17.82
C ARG A 485 17.51 9.10 -18.31
N THR A 486 16.44 8.70 -18.99
CA THR A 486 16.26 7.34 -19.52
C THR A 486 16.71 7.25 -20.98
N LEU A 487 16.50 8.32 -21.75
CA LEU A 487 17.04 8.53 -23.10
C LEU A 487 18.52 8.89 -23.04
#